data_AF-A0A969NCN8-F1
#
_entry.id   AF-A0A969NCN8-F1
#
_cell.length_a   1.000
_cell.length_b   1.000
_cell.length_c   1.000
_cell.angle_alpha   90.00
_cell.angle_beta   90.00
_cell.angle_gamma   90.00
#
_symmetry.space_group_name_H-M   'P 1'
#
loop_
_entity.id
_entity.type
_entity.pdbx_description
1 polymer ?
#
loop_
_entity_poly.entity_id
_entity_poly.type
_entity_poly.pdbx_seq_one_letter_code
_entity_poly.pdbx_strand_id
1 'polypeptide(L)'
;MIKEIVILGNHIQGLGISRIAKRLGYKVTLYNQSAISVARFSNTLDKFVRFKNLEQLLQLLLNKESNDGEILIFPTNDLMVGF
;
A
#
# COMPACT_ATOMS: atom_id res chain seq x y z
N MET A 1 -12.70 -9.26 -9.25
CA MET A 1 -13.26 -8.05 -8.61
C MET A 1 -12.24 -7.57 -7.61
N ILE A 2 -11.91 -6.28 -7.60
CA ILE A 2 -10.89 -5.74 -6.67
C ILE A 2 -11.40 -5.87 -5.23
N LYS A 3 -10.54 -6.34 -4.33
CA LYS A 3 -10.79 -6.53 -2.90
C LYS A 3 -9.83 -5.75 -2.03
N GLU A 4 -8.60 -5.54 -2.50
CA GLU A 4 -7.54 -4.89 -1.74
C GLU A 4 -6.87 -3.76 -2.53
N ILE A 5 -6.65 -2.64 -1.85
CA ILE A 5 -5.85 -1.53 -2.32
C ILE A 5 -4.49 -1.57 -1.60
N VAL A 6 -3.43 -1.73 -2.38
CA VAL A 6 -2.05 -1.70 -1.89
C VAL A 6 -1.46 -0.34 -2.22
N ILE A 7 -0.93 0.34 -1.21
CA ILE A 7 -0.30 1.66 -1.35
C ILE A 7 1.21 1.47 -1.20
N LEU A 8 1.98 1.93 -2.19
CA LEU A 8 3.45 1.90 -2.16
C LEU A 8 4.00 3.29 -1.86
N GLY A 9 4.73 3.40 -0.76
CA GLY A 9 5.43 4.61 -0.36
C GLY A 9 4.73 5.39 0.75
N ASN A 10 5.13 6.65 0.88
CA ASN A 10 4.61 7.56 1.89
C ASN A 10 4.49 8.95 1.28
N HIS A 11 3.29 9.50 1.35
CA HIS A 11 3.02 10.91 1.20
C HIS A 11 1.61 11.23 1.73
N ILE A 12 1.22 12.50 1.76
CA ILE A 12 -0.17 12.89 2.07
C ILE A 12 -1.19 12.28 1.09
N GLN A 13 -0.74 11.95 -0.13
CA GLN A 13 -1.52 11.23 -1.13
C GLN A 13 -1.91 9.83 -0.64
N GLY A 14 -0.99 9.08 -0.01
CA GLY A 14 -1.28 7.75 0.56
C GLY A 14 -2.35 7.80 1.66
N LEU A 15 -2.37 8.87 2.47
CA LEU A 15 -3.45 9.10 3.43
C LEU A 15 -4.79 9.31 2.71
N GLY A 16 -4.82 10.17 1.68
CA GLY A 16 -6.02 10.42 0.88
C GLY A 16 -6.59 9.14 0.26
N ILE A 17 -5.72 8.35 -0.39
CA ILE A 17 -6.09 7.06 -1.00
C ILE A 17 -6.63 6.11 0.07
N SER A 18 -5.94 5.95 1.21
CA SER A 18 -6.39 5.03 2.26
C SER A 18 -7.77 5.37 2.81
N ARG A 19 -8.08 6.67 2.98
CA ARG A 19 -9.40 7.13 3.44
C ARG A 19 -10.50 6.79 2.46
N ILE A 20 -10.27 7.07 1.18
CA ILE A 20 -11.25 6.79 0.13
C ILE A 20 -11.45 5.27 0.00
N ALA A 21 -10.35 4.52 -0.09
CA ALA A 21 -10.40 3.06 -0.23
C ALA A 21 -11.16 2.39 0.92
N LYS A 22 -10.86 2.79 2.17
CA LYS A 22 -11.56 2.27 3.34
C LYS A 22 -13.05 2.59 3.33
N ARG A 23 -13.42 3.82 2.94
CA ARG A 23 -14.83 4.25 2.81
C ARG A 23 -15.59 3.45 1.75
N LEU A 24 -14.91 3.04 0.69
CA LEU A 24 -15.46 2.19 -0.36
C LEU A 24 -15.51 0.70 0.02
N GLY A 25 -15.06 0.32 1.22
CA GLY A 25 -15.11 -1.04 1.72
C GLY A 25 -13.94 -1.93 1.29
N TYR A 26 -12.90 -1.36 0.68
CA TYR A 26 -11.70 -2.13 0.34
C TYR A 26 -10.82 -2.36 1.57
N LYS A 27 -10.13 -3.49 1.57
CA LYS A 27 -8.99 -3.72 2.45
C LYS A 27 -7.84 -2.82 2.01
N VAL A 28 -7.16 -2.17 2.94
CA VAL A 28 -6.05 -1.25 2.64
C VAL A 28 -4.76 -1.71 3.29
N THR A 29 -3.74 -1.97 2.47
CA THR A 29 -2.40 -2.31 2.94
C THR A 29 -1.40 -1.25 2.50
N LEU A 30 -0.59 -0.75 3.43
CA LEU A 30 0.48 0.19 3.16
C LEU A 30 1.84 -0.50 3.21
N TYR A 31 2.61 -0.39 2.12
CA TYR A 31 4.02 -0.79 2.06
C TYR A 31 4.91 0.45 2.12
N ASN A 32 5.89 0.45 3.02
CA ASN A 32 6.75 1.61 3.20
C ASN A 32 8.14 1.26 3.76
N GLN A 33 9.16 2.05 3.43
CA GLN A 33 10.49 1.92 4.05
C GLN A 33 10.55 2.57 5.43
N SER A 34 9.87 3.72 5.57
CA SER A 34 9.84 4.46 6.83
C SER A 34 8.90 3.81 7.83
N ALA A 35 9.32 3.74 9.09
CA ALA A 35 8.44 3.37 10.19
C ALA A 35 7.45 4.49 10.55
N ILE A 36 7.76 5.74 10.23
CA ILE A 36 6.93 6.90 10.56
C ILE A 36 6.23 7.35 9.27
N SER A 37 4.90 7.33 9.29
CA SER A 37 4.05 7.80 8.19
C SER A 37 2.70 8.23 8.72
N VAL A 38 2.19 9.38 8.27
CA VAL A 38 0.85 9.86 8.65
C VAL A 38 -0.23 8.86 8.21
N ALA A 39 -0.07 8.22 7.05
CA ALA A 39 -0.97 7.17 6.60
C ALA A 39 -0.95 5.95 7.55
N ARG A 40 0.23 5.58 8.09
CA ARG A 40 0.36 4.47 9.06
C ARG A 40 -0.50 4.69 10.30
N PHE A 41 -0.50 5.90 10.84
CA PHE A 41 -1.22 6.23 12.07
C PHE A 41 -2.68 6.61 11.83
N SER A 42 -3.16 6.50 10.59
CA SER A 42 -4.58 6.63 10.30
C SER A 42 -5.33 5.36 10.72
N ASN A 43 -6.60 5.51 11.09
CA ASN A 43 -7.50 4.39 11.34
C ASN A 43 -8.05 3.74 10.05
N THR A 44 -7.48 4.07 8.89
CA THR A 44 -7.97 3.65 7.58
C THR A 44 -7.12 2.55 6.94
N LEU A 45 -6.05 2.11 7.59
CA LEU A 45 -5.25 0.96 7.16
C LEU A 45 -5.66 -0.30 7.91
N ASP A 46 -5.73 -1.40 7.17
CA ASP A 46 -5.91 -2.75 7.73
C ASP A 46 -4.56 -3.42 8.00
N LYS A 47 -3.53 -3.08 7.20
CA LYS A 47 -2.19 -3.64 7.36
C LYS A 47 -1.11 -2.64 6.99
N PHE A 48 -0.02 -2.67 7.75
CA PHE A 48 1.22 -1.97 7.44
C PHE A 48 2.35 -2.99 7.27
N VAL A 49 3.11 -2.87 6.19
CA VAL A 49 4.26 -3.71 5.89
C VAL A 49 5.48 -2.83 5.67
N ARG A 50 6.50 -3.00 6.51
CA ARG A 50 7.76 -2.31 6.34
C ARG A 50 8.70 -3.13 5.46
N PHE A 51 9.33 -2.50 4.49
CA PHE A 51 10.39 -3.10 3.67
C PHE A 51 11.70 -2.32 3.80
N LYS A 52 12.83 -2.96 3.51
CA LYS A 52 14.18 -2.38 3.64
C LYS A 52 14.64 -1.79 2.30
N ASN A 53 14.42 -2.52 1.21
CA ASN A 53 14.85 -2.15 -0.14
C ASN A 53 13.81 -2.62 -1.18
N LEU A 54 13.97 -2.20 -2.44
CA LEU A 54 13.04 -2.50 -3.53
C LEU A 54 12.97 -3.99 -3.86
N GLU A 55 14.09 -4.69 -3.76
CA GLU A 55 14.12 -6.15 -3.96
C GLU A 55 13.24 -6.87 -2.94
N GLN A 56 13.33 -6.49 -1.66
CA GLN A 56 12.45 -7.02 -0.62
C GLN A 56 10.99 -6.62 -0.87
N LEU A 57 10.72 -5.40 -1.33
CA LEU A 57 9.36 -4.99 -1.70
C LEU A 57 8.79 -5.92 -2.78
N LEU A 58 9.54 -6.16 -3.85
CA LEU A 58 9.14 -7.05 -4.94
C LEU A 58 8.85 -8.46 -4.41
N GLN A 59 9.75 -9.01 -3.60
CA GLN A 59 9.53 -10.33 -2.99
C GLN A 59 8.27 -10.37 -2.12
N LEU A 60 7.99 -9.33 -1.34
CA LEU A 60 6.79 -9.26 -0.51
C LEU A 60 5.50 -9.14 -1.33
N LEU A 61 5.55 -8.52 -2.52
CA LEU A 61 4.40 -8.41 -3.41
C LEU A 61 4.16 -9.71 -4.17
N LEU A 62 5.21 -10.35 -4.69
CA LEU A 62 5.10 -11.63 -5.41
C LEU A 62 4.64 -12.78 -4.51
N ASN A 63 5.06 -12.79 -3.24
CA ASN A 63 4.65 -13.81 -2.28
C ASN A 63 3.30 -13.51 -1.59
N LYS A 64 2.60 -12.45 -2.00
CA LYS A 64 1.30 -12.11 -1.41
C LYS A 64 0.25 -13.04 -1.99
N GLU A 65 -0.34 -13.87 -1.12
CA GLU A 65 -1.48 -14.71 -1.49
C GLU A 65 -2.68 -13.84 -1.89
N SER A 66 -3.01 -13.85 -3.17
CA SER A 66 -4.20 -13.24 -3.76
C SER A 66 -4.44 -13.83 -5.14
N ASN A 67 -5.69 -13.82 -5.59
CA ASN A 67 -5.98 -14.17 -6.99
C ASN A 67 -5.65 -13.01 -7.92
N ASP A 68 -5.31 -13.32 -9.16
CA ASP A 68 -5.09 -12.33 -10.21
C ASP A 68 -6.31 -11.40 -10.35
N GLY A 69 -6.04 -10.08 -10.40
CA GLY A 69 -7.07 -9.06 -10.55
C GLY A 69 -7.91 -8.78 -9.29
N GLU A 70 -7.46 -9.20 -8.10
CA GLU A 70 -8.07 -8.82 -6.82
C GLU A 70 -7.38 -7.64 -6.12
N ILE A 71 -6.17 -7.29 -6.54
CA ILE A 71 -5.36 -6.23 -5.94
C ILE A 71 -5.15 -5.10 -6.94
N LEU A 72 -5.31 -3.86 -6.46
CA LEU A 72 -4.88 -2.67 -7.16
C LEU A 72 -3.74 -1.99 -6.39
N ILE A 73 -2.65 -1.67 -7.08
CA ILE A 73 -1.45 -1.08 -6.50
C ILE A 73 -1.39 0.41 -6.86
N PHE A 74 -1.16 1.27 -5.87
CA PHE A 74 -1.00 2.72 -6.02
C PHE A 74 0.37 3.18 -5.52
N PRO A 75 1.27 3.58 -6.42
CA PRO A 75 2.47 4.29 -6.03
C PRO A 75 2.15 5.73 -5.62
N THR A 76 2.79 6.25 -4.57
CA THR A 76 2.54 7.61 -4.05
C THR A 76 3.75 8.54 -4.12
N ASN A 77 4.80 8.14 -4.82
CA ASN A 77 5.94 9.00 -5.13
C ASN A 77 6.67 8.47 -6.38
N ASP A 78 7.50 9.31 -6.98
CA ASP A 78 8.15 9.02 -8.26
C ASP A 78 9.03 7.77 -8.22
N LEU A 79 9.69 7.50 -7.08
CA LEU A 79 10.49 6.30 -6.88
C LEU A 79 9.63 5.03 -7.00
N MET A 80 8.40 5.04 -6.48
CA MET A 80 7.48 3.91 -6.56
C MET A 80 6.74 3.83 -7.90
N VAL A 81 6.65 4.92 -8.66
CA VAL A 81 6.06 4.90 -10.01
C VAL A 81 6.96 4.17 -10.99
N GLY A 82 8.29 4.32 -10.84
CA GLY A 82 9.29 3.62 -11.66
C GLY A 82 9.66 2.22 -11.18
N PHE A 83 9.08 1.77 -10.06
CA PHE A 83 9.23 0.40 -9.53
C PHE A 83 8.31 -0.56 -10.28
#